data_AF-A0A3M0FSV1-F1
#
_entry.id   AF-A0A3M0FSV1-F1
#
_cell.length_a   1.000
_cell.length_b   1.000
_cell.length_c   1.000
_cell.angle_alpha   90.00
_cell.angle_beta   90.00
_cell.angle_gamma   90.00
#
_symmetry.space_group_name_H-M   'P 1'
#
loop_
_entity.id
_entity.type
_entity.pdbx_description
1 polymer ?
#
loop_
_entity_poly.entity_id
_entity_poly.type
_entity_poly.pdbx_seq_one_letter_code
_entity_poly.pdbx_strand_id
1 'polypeptide(L)'
;MARPFTPDQFTRRQAAQNAAFLAALRRTGNAREAASTLGYNRSTFTKRRAAHPAFAAKWNAALALASAALKDPPRNGEGDRRPEVGGGRGSPQTPSADTTPTTTRTANGRLQLRRPPANRLDHAAEQAFLTALSVTANIRLSAAAAGFSHSAFYARRKASPAFAREMRLALAAGYESVEFALLAGTLPGSHDHDEWRHNAPPPIPPMTANQALQLLHLHNRTVHLQEEPPHIKRRRGESSDAHSYRLTAMYEARQARAREAFDIAEAARNERGEPTLTNPYPAPRTVHLPALDQVTGWSKADPTKVAHDPSVALFGGWRLKGRI
;
A
#
# COMPACT_ATOMS: atom_id res chain seq x y z
N MET A 1 -23.61 50.25 -2.35
CA MET A 1 -24.61 50.10 -3.43
C MET A 1 -25.52 48.94 -3.12
N ALA A 2 -26.80 49.21 -2.83
CA ALA A 2 -27.79 48.17 -2.54
C ALA A 2 -28.12 47.40 -3.83
N ARG A 3 -28.08 46.06 -3.77
CA ARG A 3 -28.47 45.21 -4.91
C ARG A 3 -29.97 45.38 -5.17
N PRO A 4 -30.42 45.45 -6.43
CA PRO A 4 -31.84 45.51 -6.74
C PRO A 4 -32.58 44.31 -6.14
N PHE A 5 -33.68 44.59 -5.44
CA PHE A 5 -34.58 43.59 -4.86
C PHE A 5 -35.13 42.73 -5.98
N THR A 6 -34.50 41.58 -6.22
CA THR A 6 -35.01 40.60 -7.19
C THR A 6 -36.20 39.93 -6.51
N PRO A 7 -37.41 39.94 -7.10
CA PRO A 7 -38.55 39.29 -6.50
C PRO A 7 -38.19 37.84 -6.19
N ASP A 8 -38.46 37.38 -4.95
CA ASP A 8 -38.02 36.06 -4.45
C ASP A 8 -38.79 34.88 -5.06
N GLN A 9 -39.40 35.10 -6.23
CA GLN A 9 -40.27 34.18 -6.91
C GLN A 9 -39.57 33.58 -8.14
N PHE A 10 -39.30 32.28 -8.05
CA PHE A 10 -38.89 31.48 -9.18
C PHE A 10 -40.08 31.21 -10.10
N THR A 11 -39.84 31.11 -11.41
CA THR A 11 -40.86 30.56 -12.30
C THR A 11 -41.22 29.13 -11.90
N ARG A 12 -42.43 28.65 -12.22
CA ARG A 12 -42.87 27.29 -11.86
C ARG A 12 -41.86 26.20 -12.23
N ARG A 13 -41.24 26.34 -13.41
CA ARG A 13 -40.17 25.45 -13.88
C ARG A 13 -38.91 25.53 -13.03
N GLN A 14 -38.47 26.74 -12.67
CA GLN A 14 -37.31 26.94 -11.81
C GLN A 14 -37.56 26.44 -10.38
N ALA A 15 -38.77 26.61 -9.86
CA ALA A 15 -39.19 26.08 -8.56
C ALA A 15 -39.12 24.55 -8.52
N ALA A 16 -39.62 23.87 -9.56
CA ALA A 16 -39.52 22.42 -9.69
C ALA A 16 -38.06 21.93 -9.77
N GLN A 17 -37.22 22.62 -10.58
CA GLN A 17 -35.78 22.33 -10.66
C GLN A 17 -35.09 22.50 -9.30
N ASN A 18 -35.41 23.58 -8.58
CA ASN A 18 -34.85 23.86 -7.26
C ASN A 18 -35.27 22.80 -6.24
N ALA A 19 -36.52 22.34 -6.28
CA ALA A 19 -37.03 21.27 -5.42
C ALA A 19 -36.29 19.94 -5.68
N ALA A 20 -36.16 19.53 -6.95
CA ALA A 20 -35.41 18.33 -7.33
C ALA A 20 -33.93 18.41 -6.90
N PHE A 21 -33.30 19.58 -7.09
CA PHE A 21 -31.92 19.83 -6.65
C PHE A 21 -31.77 19.73 -5.12
N LEU A 22 -32.67 20.35 -4.36
CA LEU A 22 -32.63 20.27 -2.89
C LEU A 22 -32.86 18.84 -2.39
N ALA A 23 -33.72 18.05 -3.05
CA ALA A 23 -33.91 16.64 -2.73
C ALA A 23 -32.65 15.80 -3.01
N ALA A 24 -31.96 16.03 -4.13
CA ALA A 24 -30.69 15.40 -4.41
C ALA A 24 -29.59 15.83 -3.42
N LEU A 25 -29.55 17.11 -3.06
CA LEU A 25 -28.59 17.65 -2.10
C LEU A 25 -28.78 17.08 -0.69
N ARG A 26 -30.03 16.81 -0.27
CA ARG A 26 -30.33 16.14 0.99
C ARG A 26 -29.78 14.72 1.06
N ARG A 27 -29.73 14.01 -0.08
CA ARG A 27 -29.22 12.64 -0.16
C ARG A 27 -27.69 12.59 -0.17
N THR A 28 -27.05 13.49 -0.90
CA THR A 28 -25.59 13.41 -1.15
C THR A 28 -24.76 14.36 -0.29
N GLY A 29 -25.32 15.48 0.18
CA GLY A 29 -24.56 16.56 0.81
C GLY A 29 -23.57 17.27 -0.12
N ASN A 30 -23.52 16.87 -1.40
CA ASN A 30 -22.57 17.36 -2.40
C ASN A 30 -23.30 18.08 -3.54
N ALA A 31 -23.16 19.40 -3.58
CA ALA A 31 -23.85 20.24 -4.56
C ALA A 31 -23.43 20.00 -6.01
N ARG A 32 -22.17 19.62 -6.25
CA ARG A 32 -21.71 19.31 -7.61
C ARG A 32 -22.34 18.02 -8.10
N GLU A 33 -22.37 17.01 -7.24
CA GLU A 33 -22.99 15.72 -7.55
C GLU A 33 -24.51 15.85 -7.71
N ALA A 34 -25.19 16.56 -6.80
CA ALA A 34 -26.63 16.83 -6.90
C ALA A 34 -27.02 17.54 -8.19
N ALA A 35 -26.23 18.53 -8.63
CA ALA A 35 -26.45 19.20 -9.91
C ALA A 35 -26.19 18.27 -11.10
N SER A 36 -25.10 17.48 -11.06
CA SER A 36 -24.73 16.52 -12.10
C SER A 36 -25.79 15.44 -12.29
N THR A 37 -26.40 14.92 -11.21
CA THR A 37 -27.47 13.91 -11.30
C THR A 37 -28.72 14.43 -12.03
N LEU A 38 -28.88 15.74 -12.10
CA LEU A 38 -29.99 16.41 -12.77
C LEU A 38 -29.60 16.97 -14.15
N GLY A 39 -28.37 16.71 -14.61
CA GLY A 39 -27.88 17.23 -15.89
C GLY A 39 -27.61 18.74 -15.91
N TYR A 40 -27.44 19.38 -14.75
CA TYR A 40 -27.22 20.82 -14.65
C TYR A 40 -25.82 21.17 -14.15
N ASN A 41 -25.31 22.33 -14.58
CA ASN A 41 -24.10 22.90 -14.00
C ASN A 41 -24.40 23.45 -12.58
N ARG A 42 -23.53 23.15 -11.61
CA ARG A 42 -23.61 23.66 -10.22
C ARG A 42 -23.77 25.19 -10.19
N SER A 43 -23.11 25.90 -11.10
CA SER A 43 -23.11 27.38 -11.14
C SER A 43 -24.53 27.95 -11.22
N THR A 44 -25.46 27.27 -11.89
CA THR A 44 -26.87 27.67 -12.00
C THR A 44 -27.51 27.82 -10.62
N PHE A 45 -27.34 26.82 -9.75
CA PHE A 45 -27.92 26.86 -8.41
C PHE A 45 -27.12 27.73 -7.44
N THR A 46 -25.80 27.87 -7.64
CA THR A 46 -24.99 28.84 -6.87
C THR A 46 -25.43 30.28 -7.14
N LYS A 47 -25.70 30.66 -8.40
CA LYS A 47 -26.23 31.98 -8.75
C LYS A 47 -27.60 32.23 -8.12
N ARG A 48 -28.51 31.24 -8.20
CA ARG A 48 -29.83 31.31 -7.52
C ARG A 48 -29.69 31.46 -6.01
N ARG A 49 -28.75 30.77 -5.37
CA ARG A 49 -28.46 30.91 -3.94
C ARG A 49 -27.99 32.33 -3.57
N ALA A 50 -27.21 32.97 -4.44
CA ALA A 50 -26.73 34.32 -4.19
C ALA A 50 -27.82 35.40 -4.37
N ALA A 51 -28.80 35.16 -5.26
CA ALA A 51 -29.89 36.09 -5.54
C ALA A 51 -31.10 35.91 -4.63
N HIS A 52 -31.38 34.69 -4.15
CA HIS A 52 -32.62 34.35 -3.44
C HIS A 52 -32.35 33.85 -2.01
N PRO A 53 -32.65 34.66 -0.96
CA PRO A 53 -32.36 34.31 0.42
C PRO A 53 -33.17 33.10 0.91
N ALA A 54 -34.45 32.96 0.51
CA ALA A 54 -35.27 31.81 0.89
C ALA A 54 -34.71 30.49 0.33
N PHE A 55 -34.17 30.52 -0.90
CA PHE A 55 -33.50 29.35 -1.48
C PHE A 55 -32.19 29.03 -0.76
N ALA A 56 -31.43 30.06 -0.35
CA ALA A 56 -30.21 29.88 0.44
C ALA A 56 -30.49 29.22 1.81
N ALA A 57 -31.56 29.61 2.49
CA ALA A 57 -32.00 28.98 3.73
C ALA A 57 -32.36 27.50 3.53
N LYS A 58 -33.17 27.18 2.50
CA LYS A 58 -33.53 25.79 2.15
C LYS A 58 -32.32 24.95 1.77
N TRP A 59 -31.33 25.53 1.10
CA TRP A 59 -30.05 24.87 0.79
C TRP A 59 -29.26 24.53 2.04
N ASN A 60 -29.12 25.49 2.96
CA ASN A 60 -28.39 25.28 4.21
C ASN A 60 -29.05 24.17 5.05
N ALA A 61 -30.39 24.17 5.13
CA ALA A 61 -31.17 23.12 5.78
C ALA A 61 -30.97 21.76 5.10
N ALA A 62 -31.00 21.70 3.76
CA ALA A 62 -30.75 20.48 3.01
C ALA A 62 -29.37 19.88 3.31
N LEU A 63 -28.32 20.70 3.36
CA LEU A 63 -26.99 20.25 3.72
C LEU A 63 -26.89 19.79 5.19
N ALA A 64 -27.65 20.39 6.11
CA ALA A 64 -27.65 20.00 7.52
C ALA A 64 -28.29 18.62 7.70
N LEU A 65 -29.44 18.40 7.05
CA LEU A 65 -30.11 17.10 7.01
C LEU A 65 -29.23 16.02 6.37
N ALA A 66 -28.55 16.32 5.26
CA ALA A 66 -27.62 15.39 4.62
C ALA A 66 -26.48 14.99 5.57
N SER A 67 -25.88 15.96 6.26
CA SER A 67 -24.80 15.66 7.20
C SER A 67 -25.27 14.85 8.41
N ALA A 68 -26.51 15.03 8.86
CA ALA A 68 -27.10 14.21 9.92
C ALA A 68 -27.37 12.78 9.44
N ALA A 69 -28.04 12.63 8.29
CA ALA A 69 -28.35 11.33 7.70
C ALA A 69 -27.10 10.49 7.38
N LEU A 70 -25.99 11.14 6.99
CA LEU A 70 -24.71 10.45 6.74
C LEU A 70 -23.93 10.13 8.03
N LYS A 71 -24.28 10.75 9.16
CA LYS A 71 -23.65 10.50 10.46
C LYS A 71 -24.24 9.25 11.13
N ASP A 72 -25.52 8.98 10.87
CA ASP A 72 -26.20 7.79 11.36
C ASP A 72 -25.88 6.62 10.41
N PRO A 73 -25.26 5.52 10.89
CA PRO A 73 -25.15 4.31 10.08
C PRO A 73 -26.56 3.80 9.75
N PRO A 74 -26.78 3.15 8.59
CA PRO A 74 -28.08 2.57 8.29
C PRO A 74 -28.49 1.64 9.43
N ARG A 75 -29.64 1.93 10.05
CA ARG A 75 -30.30 0.97 10.94
C ARG A 75 -30.65 -0.24 10.08
N ASN A 76 -29.89 -1.31 10.22
CA ASN A 76 -30.19 -2.61 9.61
C ASN A 76 -31.65 -2.96 9.88
N GLY A 77 -32.44 -3.31 8.86
CA GLY A 77 -33.81 -3.77 9.11
C GLY A 77 -34.72 -4.11 7.94
N GLU A 78 -34.44 -3.71 6.69
CA GLU A 78 -35.42 -4.01 5.63
C GLU A 78 -34.75 -4.10 4.25
N GLY A 79 -34.45 -5.33 3.80
CA GLY A 79 -33.98 -5.55 2.44
C GLY A 79 -33.28 -6.87 2.11
N ASP A 80 -32.92 -7.71 3.09
CA ASP A 80 -32.31 -9.02 2.82
C ASP A 80 -33.11 -10.14 3.49
N ARG A 81 -34.29 -10.43 2.94
CA ARG A 81 -34.92 -11.74 3.16
C ARG A 81 -34.23 -12.72 2.22
N ARG A 82 -33.21 -13.41 2.71
CA ARG A 82 -32.77 -14.68 2.12
C ARG A 82 -33.89 -15.72 2.27
N PRO A 83 -34.37 -16.35 1.20
CA PRO A 83 -34.92 -17.69 1.33
C PRO A 83 -33.75 -18.65 1.55
N GLU A 84 -33.68 -19.24 2.73
CA GLU A 84 -32.78 -20.36 3.02
C GLU A 84 -33.22 -21.59 2.22
N VAL A 85 -32.59 -21.85 1.06
CA VAL A 85 -32.59 -23.18 0.43
C VAL A 85 -31.27 -23.42 -0.30
N GLY A 86 -30.49 -24.38 0.19
CA GLY A 86 -29.78 -25.39 -0.62
C GLY A 86 -28.57 -24.98 -1.47
N GLY A 87 -27.38 -25.27 -0.95
CA GLY A 87 -26.29 -25.99 -1.66
C GLY A 87 -25.82 -25.55 -3.06
N GLY A 88 -24.54 -25.16 -3.14
CA GLY A 88 -23.71 -25.47 -4.32
C GLY A 88 -23.13 -24.28 -5.09
N ARG A 89 -21.81 -24.14 -4.98
CA ARG A 89 -20.86 -23.72 -6.02
C ARG A 89 -21.11 -22.37 -6.71
N GLY A 90 -20.34 -21.37 -6.27
CA GLY A 90 -20.11 -20.11 -6.98
C GLY A 90 -20.24 -18.92 -6.04
N SER A 91 -19.16 -18.56 -5.34
CA SER A 91 -19.10 -17.27 -4.65
C SER A 91 -19.36 -16.17 -5.68
N PRO A 92 -20.42 -15.36 -5.55
CA PRO A 92 -20.59 -14.21 -6.41
C PRO A 92 -19.42 -13.27 -6.13
N GLN A 93 -18.65 -12.93 -7.15
CA GLN A 93 -17.66 -11.88 -7.09
C GLN A 93 -18.34 -10.64 -6.49
N THR A 94 -17.96 -10.29 -5.26
CA THR A 94 -18.36 -9.03 -4.64
C THR A 94 -18.05 -7.92 -5.63
N PRO A 95 -19.01 -7.08 -6.06
CA PRO A 95 -18.70 -5.98 -6.96
C PRO A 95 -17.61 -5.14 -6.29
N SER A 96 -16.52 -4.95 -7.04
CA SER A 96 -15.30 -4.27 -6.59
C SER A 96 -15.66 -3.06 -5.72
N ALA A 97 -15.20 -3.06 -4.47
CA ALA A 97 -15.53 -2.06 -3.45
C ALA A 97 -15.26 -0.61 -3.90
N ASP A 98 -14.47 -0.44 -4.96
CA ASP A 98 -13.94 0.82 -5.45
C ASP A 98 -14.91 1.68 -6.28
N THR A 99 -16.10 1.20 -6.66
CA THR A 99 -17.11 2.05 -7.35
C THR A 99 -18.16 2.63 -6.40
N THR A 100 -18.19 2.17 -5.14
CA THR A 100 -19.21 2.62 -4.19
C THR A 100 -18.93 4.06 -3.73
N PRO A 101 -19.95 4.93 -3.72
CA PRO A 101 -19.76 6.31 -3.28
C PRO A 101 -19.36 6.34 -1.80
N THR A 102 -18.24 6.98 -1.49
CA THR A 102 -17.67 7.02 -0.14
C THR A 102 -18.08 8.28 0.60
N THR A 103 -18.40 8.17 1.89
CA THR A 103 -18.63 9.32 2.76
C THR A 103 -17.31 9.99 3.12
N THR A 104 -17.17 11.28 2.80
CA THR A 104 -15.96 12.09 3.04
C THR A 104 -16.27 13.30 3.92
N ARG A 105 -15.37 13.66 4.83
CA ARG A 105 -15.48 14.90 5.63
C ARG A 105 -14.87 16.07 4.85
N THR A 106 -15.58 17.19 4.83
CA THR A 106 -15.07 18.48 4.35
C THR A 106 -14.22 19.16 5.43
N ALA A 107 -13.39 20.14 5.05
CA ALA A 107 -12.59 20.92 5.99
C ALA A 107 -13.44 21.58 7.10
N ASN A 108 -14.70 21.91 6.79
CA ASN A 108 -15.65 22.50 7.75
C ASN A 108 -16.41 21.42 8.58
N GLY A 109 -15.91 20.18 8.63
CA GLY A 109 -16.46 19.08 9.43
C GLY A 109 -17.70 18.39 8.87
N ARG A 110 -18.28 18.86 7.75
CA ARG A 110 -19.52 18.29 7.19
C ARG A 110 -19.25 17.03 6.38
N LEU A 111 -20.10 16.01 6.54
CA LEU A 111 -20.08 14.78 5.74
C LEU A 111 -20.71 14.99 4.36
N GLN A 112 -20.09 14.43 3.34
CA GLN A 112 -20.56 14.42 1.95
C GLN A 112 -20.36 13.04 1.35
N LEU A 113 -21.36 12.56 0.64
CA LEU A 113 -21.20 11.44 -0.27
C LEU A 113 -20.43 11.93 -1.50
N ARG A 114 -19.36 11.23 -1.86
CA ARG A 114 -18.58 11.51 -3.07
C ARG A 114 -18.35 10.23 -3.85
N ARG A 115 -18.62 10.29 -5.15
CA ARG A 115 -18.08 9.29 -6.06
C ARG A 115 -16.56 9.37 -6.09
N PRO A 116 -15.86 8.23 -6.09
CA PRO A 116 -14.43 8.21 -6.33
C PRO A 116 -14.14 8.86 -7.70
N PRO A 117 -13.03 9.60 -7.84
CA PRO A 117 -12.68 10.17 -9.13
C PRO A 117 -12.44 9.05 -10.15
N ALA A 118 -12.84 9.27 -11.41
CA ALA A 118 -12.76 8.25 -12.46
C ALA A 118 -11.33 7.73 -12.71
N ASN A 119 -10.31 8.56 -12.46
CA ASN A 119 -8.90 8.18 -12.59
C ASN A 119 -8.25 7.83 -11.24
N ARG A 120 -9.04 7.34 -10.28
CA ARG A 120 -8.48 6.79 -9.04
C ARG A 120 -7.79 5.48 -9.38
N LEU A 121 -6.54 5.34 -8.94
CA LEU A 121 -5.86 4.05 -8.98
C LEU A 121 -6.60 3.09 -8.05
N ASP A 122 -7.21 2.05 -8.62
CA ASP A 122 -7.92 1.01 -7.89
C ASP A 122 -7.02 -0.22 -7.69
N HIS A 123 -7.49 -1.18 -6.90
CA HIS A 123 -6.70 -2.39 -6.64
C HIS A 123 -6.46 -3.24 -7.89
N ALA A 124 -7.39 -3.22 -8.85
CA ALA A 124 -7.24 -3.93 -10.12
C ALA A 124 -6.09 -3.35 -10.95
N ALA A 125 -5.99 -2.02 -11.04
CA ALA A 125 -4.89 -1.35 -11.71
C ALA A 125 -3.54 -1.57 -11.01
N GLU A 126 -3.53 -1.59 -9.67
CA GLU A 126 -2.33 -1.95 -8.90
C GLU A 126 -1.85 -3.36 -9.22
N GLN A 127 -2.77 -4.34 -9.24
CA GLN A 127 -2.43 -5.72 -9.54
C GLN A 127 -1.96 -5.89 -10.99
N ALA A 128 -2.64 -5.29 -11.96
CA ALA A 128 -2.24 -5.32 -13.37
C ALA A 128 -0.83 -4.72 -13.56
N PHE A 129 -0.55 -3.61 -12.88
CA PHE A 129 0.77 -2.98 -12.89
C PHE A 129 1.85 -3.88 -12.30
N LEU A 130 1.62 -4.44 -11.11
CA LEU A 130 2.59 -5.29 -10.42
C LEU A 130 2.87 -6.57 -11.21
N THR A 131 1.84 -7.16 -11.82
CA THR A 131 1.96 -8.35 -12.68
C THR A 131 2.79 -8.07 -13.92
N ALA A 132 2.56 -6.94 -14.60
CA ALA A 132 3.38 -6.55 -15.74
C ALA A 132 4.82 -6.20 -15.33
N LEU A 133 4.99 -5.59 -14.15
CA LEU A 133 6.30 -5.20 -13.62
C LEU A 133 7.15 -6.41 -13.25
N SER A 134 6.53 -7.46 -12.72
CA SER A 134 7.21 -8.71 -12.34
C SER A 134 7.70 -9.54 -13.53
N VAL A 135 7.27 -9.22 -14.75
CA VAL A 135 7.74 -9.87 -15.97
C VAL A 135 8.74 -8.98 -16.72
N THR A 136 8.47 -7.67 -16.77
CA THR A 136 9.17 -6.77 -17.70
C THR A 136 10.24 -5.89 -17.05
N ALA A 137 10.21 -5.73 -15.72
CA ALA A 137 10.98 -4.74 -14.96
C ALA A 137 10.90 -3.29 -15.50
N ASN A 138 9.98 -3.00 -16.43
CA ASN A 138 9.86 -1.70 -17.09
C ASN A 138 8.64 -0.94 -16.57
N ILE A 139 8.89 0.10 -15.79
CA ILE A 139 7.84 0.89 -15.13
C ILE A 139 6.90 1.56 -16.14
N ARG A 140 7.42 2.08 -17.26
CA ARG A 140 6.58 2.78 -18.25
C ARG A 140 5.67 1.80 -18.99
N LEU A 141 6.21 0.65 -19.37
CA LEU A 141 5.45 -0.41 -20.03
C LEU A 141 4.39 -0.99 -19.09
N SER A 142 4.75 -1.26 -17.84
CA SER A 142 3.84 -1.79 -16.83
C SER A 142 2.71 -0.82 -16.50
N ALA A 143 3.01 0.48 -16.44
CA ALA A 143 1.99 1.52 -16.24
C ALA A 143 1.02 1.59 -17.42
N ALA A 144 1.52 1.49 -18.65
CA ALA A 144 0.69 1.43 -19.85
C ALA A 144 -0.21 0.19 -19.86
N ALA A 145 0.30 -0.98 -19.44
CA ALA A 145 -0.48 -2.20 -19.30
C ALA A 145 -1.63 -2.07 -18.30
N ALA A 146 -1.44 -1.28 -17.23
CA ALA A 146 -2.49 -0.96 -16.27
C ALA A 146 -3.42 0.19 -16.71
N GLY A 147 -3.14 0.88 -17.82
CA GLY A 147 -3.93 2.01 -18.31
C GLY A 147 -3.71 3.33 -17.58
N PHE A 148 -2.62 3.48 -16.83
CA PHE A 148 -2.32 4.69 -16.03
C PHE A 148 -0.96 5.30 -16.39
N SER A 149 -0.74 6.56 -16.02
CA SER A 149 0.58 7.18 -16.12
C SER A 149 1.53 6.60 -15.07
N HIS A 150 2.80 6.43 -15.42
CA HIS A 150 3.84 5.99 -14.48
C HIS A 150 3.94 6.89 -13.23
N SER A 151 3.62 8.18 -13.36
CA SER A 151 3.58 9.13 -12.25
C SER A 151 2.54 8.77 -11.18
N ALA A 152 1.41 8.17 -11.56
CA ALA A 152 0.38 7.73 -10.62
C ALA A 152 0.91 6.63 -9.68
N PHE A 153 1.66 5.67 -10.23
CA PHE A 153 2.29 4.61 -9.45
C PHE A 153 3.41 5.11 -8.54
N TYR A 154 4.18 6.11 -8.97
CA TYR A 154 5.15 6.76 -8.07
C TYR A 154 4.47 7.50 -6.92
N ALA A 155 3.36 8.19 -7.18
CA ALA A 155 2.56 8.82 -6.14
C ALA A 155 1.98 7.78 -5.17
N ARG A 156 1.48 6.65 -5.70
CA ARG A 156 0.99 5.53 -4.89
C ARG A 156 2.08 4.91 -4.03
N ARG A 157 3.28 4.68 -4.59
CA ARG A 157 4.47 4.20 -3.86
C ARG A 157 4.85 5.11 -2.71
N LYS A 158 4.76 6.44 -2.90
CA LYS A 158 5.05 7.40 -1.83
C LYS A 158 3.98 7.40 -0.74
N ALA A 159 2.73 7.15 -1.10
CA ALA A 159 1.60 7.17 -0.17
C ALA A 159 1.40 5.86 0.60
N SER A 160 1.78 4.71 0.02
CA SER A 160 1.54 3.39 0.60
C SER A 160 2.86 2.61 0.75
N PRO A 161 3.36 2.39 1.98
CA PRO A 161 4.57 1.59 2.20
C PRO A 161 4.37 0.13 1.78
N ALA A 162 3.16 -0.43 1.94
CA ALA A 162 2.84 -1.77 1.49
C ALA A 162 2.99 -1.90 -0.03
N PHE A 163 2.41 -0.96 -0.80
CA PHE A 163 2.57 -0.95 -2.27
C PHE A 163 4.04 -0.75 -2.67
N ALA A 164 4.80 0.06 -1.93
CA ALA A 164 6.22 0.25 -2.19
C ALA A 164 7.04 -1.03 -2.01
N ARG A 165 6.67 -1.88 -1.05
CA ARG A 165 7.25 -3.21 -0.86
C ARG A 165 6.89 -4.13 -2.02
N GLU A 166 5.61 -4.25 -2.36
CA GLU A 166 5.15 -5.10 -3.49
C GLU A 166 5.79 -4.69 -4.81
N MET A 167 5.87 -3.38 -5.10
CA MET A 167 6.53 -2.86 -6.30
C MET A 167 8.01 -3.23 -6.36
N ARG A 168 8.68 -3.34 -5.21
CA ARG A 168 10.09 -3.75 -5.14
C ARG A 168 10.25 -5.26 -5.37
N LEU A 169 9.37 -6.07 -4.81
CA LEU A 169 9.33 -7.52 -5.05
C LEU A 169 9.07 -7.83 -6.52
N ALA A 170 8.09 -7.13 -7.12
CA ALA A 170 7.83 -7.22 -8.55
C ALA A 170 9.07 -6.80 -9.36
N LEU A 171 9.77 -5.73 -9.01
CA LEU A 171 11.02 -5.37 -9.71
C LEU A 171 12.09 -6.47 -9.61
N ALA A 172 12.25 -7.11 -8.46
CA ALA A 172 13.21 -8.21 -8.29
C ALA A 172 12.85 -9.40 -9.20
N ALA A 173 11.59 -9.85 -9.17
CA ALA A 173 11.10 -10.92 -10.04
C ALA A 173 11.19 -10.56 -11.53
N GLY A 174 10.97 -9.29 -11.87
CA GLY A 174 11.13 -8.78 -13.23
C GLY A 174 12.57 -8.83 -13.71
N TYR A 175 13.54 -8.50 -12.85
CA TYR A 175 14.96 -8.64 -13.19
C TYR A 175 15.35 -10.10 -13.42
N GLU A 176 14.91 -11.01 -12.55
CA GLU A 176 15.12 -12.45 -12.75
C GLU A 176 14.49 -12.90 -14.09
N SER A 177 13.26 -12.48 -14.39
CA SER A 177 12.58 -12.81 -15.64
C SER A 177 13.33 -12.29 -16.88
N VAL A 178 13.85 -11.07 -16.84
CA VAL A 178 14.65 -10.48 -17.92
C VAL A 178 16.00 -11.18 -18.06
N GLU A 179 16.64 -11.56 -16.95
CA GLU A 179 17.87 -12.34 -16.95
C GLU A 179 17.66 -13.73 -17.58
N PHE A 180 16.60 -14.43 -17.18
CA PHE A 180 16.20 -15.68 -17.83
C PHE A 180 15.92 -15.50 -19.31
N ALA A 181 15.22 -14.43 -19.71
CA ALA A 181 14.97 -14.14 -21.12
C ALA A 181 16.27 -13.85 -21.89
N LEU A 182 17.24 -13.17 -21.26
CA LEU A 182 18.56 -12.92 -21.85
C LEU A 182 19.33 -14.23 -22.05
N LEU A 183 19.35 -15.11 -21.05
CA LEU A 183 19.96 -16.44 -21.15
C LEU A 183 19.26 -17.32 -22.20
N ALA A 184 17.93 -17.28 -22.27
CA ALA A 184 17.18 -17.98 -23.30
C ALA A 184 17.55 -17.47 -24.70
N GLY A 185 17.80 -16.16 -24.83
CA GLY A 185 18.28 -15.52 -26.05
C GLY A 185 19.73 -15.82 -26.41
N THR A 186 20.49 -16.59 -25.62
CA THR A 186 21.83 -17.08 -25.99
C THR A 186 21.86 -18.56 -26.37
N LEU A 187 20.72 -19.26 -26.24
CA LEU A 187 20.62 -20.67 -26.62
C LEU A 187 20.81 -20.85 -28.14
N PRO A 188 21.45 -21.95 -28.59
CA PRO A 188 21.50 -22.29 -30.01
C PRO A 188 20.08 -22.34 -30.60
N GLY A 189 19.86 -21.63 -31.70
CA GLY A 189 18.56 -21.53 -32.36
C GLY A 189 17.65 -20.38 -31.89
N SER A 190 18.01 -19.70 -30.79
CA SER A 190 17.25 -18.53 -30.30
C SER A 190 17.25 -17.34 -31.27
N HIS A 191 18.18 -17.33 -32.23
CA HIS A 191 18.31 -16.32 -33.27
C HIS A 191 17.87 -16.81 -34.67
N ASP A 192 17.35 -18.04 -34.80
CA ASP A 192 16.98 -18.63 -36.10
C ASP A 192 15.90 -17.81 -36.83
N HIS A 193 15.23 -16.90 -36.13
CA HIS A 193 14.20 -16.01 -36.66
C HIS A 193 14.49 -14.52 -36.40
N ASP A 194 15.70 -14.17 -35.94
CA ASP A 194 16.08 -12.81 -35.54
C ASP A 194 16.95 -12.13 -36.62
N GLU A 195 16.56 -12.31 -37.89
CA GLU A 195 17.31 -11.92 -39.11
C GLU A 195 17.69 -10.42 -39.17
N TRP A 196 17.05 -9.58 -38.35
CA TRP A 196 17.25 -8.13 -38.30
C TRP A 196 18.28 -7.67 -37.25
N ARG A 197 18.78 -8.56 -36.37
CA ARG A 197 19.76 -8.24 -35.32
C ARG A 197 21.16 -8.74 -35.66
N HIS A 198 21.97 -7.87 -36.25
CA HIS A 198 23.41 -8.12 -36.44
C HIS A 198 24.18 -7.85 -35.14
N ASN A 199 24.13 -8.80 -34.20
CA ASN A 199 24.90 -8.76 -32.95
C ASN A 199 26.34 -9.29 -33.10
N ALA A 200 26.80 -9.56 -34.32
CA ALA A 200 28.19 -9.98 -34.53
C ALA A 200 29.12 -8.83 -34.09
N PRO A 201 29.99 -9.04 -33.09
CA PRO A 201 30.93 -8.02 -32.69
C PRO A 201 31.80 -7.68 -33.92
N PRO A 202 32.08 -6.38 -34.17
CA PRO A 202 32.99 -6.03 -35.26
C PRO A 202 34.33 -6.72 -35.03
N PRO A 203 35.02 -7.14 -36.10
CA PRO A 203 36.34 -7.77 -35.97
C PRO A 203 37.25 -6.84 -35.18
N ILE A 204 37.84 -7.36 -34.10
CA ILE A 204 38.77 -6.62 -33.26
C ILE A 204 39.97 -6.24 -34.15
N PRO A 205 40.31 -4.95 -34.30
CA PRO A 205 41.47 -4.55 -35.09
C PRO A 205 42.75 -5.19 -34.55
N PRO A 206 43.71 -5.57 -35.41
CA PRO A 206 44.98 -6.12 -34.96
C PRO A 206 45.69 -5.08 -34.07
N MET A 207 46.08 -5.51 -32.88
CA MET A 207 46.77 -4.67 -31.91
C MET A 207 47.93 -5.43 -31.27
N THR A 208 48.96 -4.70 -30.88
CA THR A 208 50.11 -5.26 -30.16
C THR A 208 49.72 -5.64 -28.73
N ALA A 209 50.48 -6.52 -28.09
CA ALA A 209 50.28 -6.89 -26.68
C ALA A 209 50.28 -5.65 -25.76
N ASN A 210 51.10 -4.64 -26.07
CA ASN A 210 51.16 -3.40 -25.31
C ASN A 210 49.88 -2.56 -25.44
N GLN A 211 49.29 -2.51 -26.64
CA GLN A 211 48.01 -1.82 -26.86
C GLN A 211 46.86 -2.54 -26.14
N ALA A 212 46.87 -3.87 -26.11
CA ALA A 212 45.90 -4.66 -25.36
C ALA A 212 46.01 -4.40 -23.85
N LEU A 213 47.22 -4.39 -23.29
CA LEU A 213 47.46 -4.08 -21.88
C LEU A 213 47.04 -2.64 -21.52
N GLN A 214 47.30 -1.67 -22.40
CA GLN A 214 46.84 -0.29 -22.22
C GLN A 214 45.32 -0.19 -22.23
N LEU A 215 44.63 -0.87 -23.14
CA LEU A 215 43.16 -0.91 -23.17
C LEU A 215 42.59 -1.53 -21.89
N LEU A 216 43.16 -2.63 -21.41
CA LEU A 216 42.76 -3.25 -20.15
C LEU A 216 43.00 -2.33 -18.94
N HIS A 217 44.13 -1.62 -18.91
CA HIS A 217 44.42 -0.65 -17.86
C HIS A 217 43.44 0.54 -17.86
N LEU A 218 43.14 1.10 -19.04
CA LEU A 218 42.17 2.17 -19.21
C LEU A 218 40.73 1.71 -18.86
N HIS A 219 40.39 0.48 -19.20
CA HIS A 219 39.12 -0.14 -18.83
C HIS A 219 39.01 -0.32 -17.30
N ASN A 220 40.03 -0.89 -16.65
CA ASN A 220 40.08 -1.02 -15.19
C ASN A 220 39.91 0.34 -14.51
N ARG A 221 40.58 1.37 -15.03
CA ARG A 221 40.49 2.75 -14.55
C ARG A 221 39.09 3.36 -14.71
N THR A 222 38.37 3.03 -15.78
CA THR A 222 37.02 3.57 -16.04
C THR A 222 35.95 2.83 -15.24
N VAL A 223 36.06 1.50 -15.13
CA VAL A 223 35.16 0.68 -14.30
C VAL A 223 35.34 1.04 -12.83
N HIS A 224 36.56 0.97 -12.29
CA HIS A 224 36.75 1.08 -10.84
C HIS A 224 36.83 2.52 -10.28
N LEU A 225 37.24 3.54 -11.05
CA LEU A 225 37.35 4.91 -10.52
C LEU A 225 36.08 5.77 -10.72
N GLN A 226 35.17 5.41 -11.62
CA GLN A 226 33.89 6.12 -11.76
C GLN A 226 32.79 5.59 -10.84
N GLU A 227 33.05 4.48 -10.14
CA GLU A 227 32.06 3.66 -9.45
C GLU A 227 31.70 4.09 -8.02
N GLU A 228 32.13 5.27 -7.54
CA GLU A 228 31.43 5.84 -6.40
C GLU A 228 30.02 6.25 -6.88
N PRO A 229 28.95 5.58 -6.40
CA PRO A 229 27.62 5.89 -6.86
C PRO A 229 27.34 7.38 -6.63
N PRO A 230 26.71 8.09 -7.57
CA PRO A 230 26.53 9.54 -7.50
C PRO A 230 25.77 10.01 -6.24
N HIS A 231 25.08 9.08 -5.56
CA HIS A 231 24.42 9.32 -4.29
C HIS A 231 25.34 9.24 -3.06
N ILE A 232 26.61 8.84 -3.17
CA ILE A 232 27.57 8.87 -2.05
C ILE A 232 28.36 10.18 -2.07
N LYS A 233 28.64 10.71 -3.26
CA LYS A 233 29.34 11.98 -3.47
C LYS A 233 28.57 13.16 -2.85
N ARG A 234 29.31 14.12 -2.30
CA ARG A 234 28.76 15.39 -1.81
C ARG A 234 28.31 16.25 -3.00
N ARG A 235 27.10 16.81 -2.94
CA ARG A 235 26.58 17.66 -4.01
C ARG A 235 27.20 19.05 -3.92
N ARG A 236 27.32 19.74 -5.07
CA ARG A 236 27.81 21.12 -5.11
C ARG A 236 26.89 22.02 -4.29
N GLY A 237 27.43 22.69 -3.27
CA GLY A 237 26.69 23.58 -2.37
C GLY A 237 26.00 22.89 -1.17
N GLU A 238 26.11 21.57 -1.03
CA GLU A 238 25.58 20.83 0.13
C GLU A 238 26.45 21.09 1.37
N SER A 239 25.86 21.39 2.53
CA SER A 239 26.62 21.50 3.79
C SER A 239 27.13 20.13 4.24
N SER A 240 28.15 20.10 5.10
CA SER A 240 28.69 18.84 5.64
C SER A 240 27.60 18.05 6.40
N ASP A 241 26.77 18.73 7.18
CA ASP A 241 25.69 18.10 7.96
C ASP A 241 24.60 17.51 7.07
N ALA A 242 24.23 18.21 5.98
CA ALA A 242 23.27 17.71 5.02
C ALA A 242 23.78 16.44 4.29
N HIS A 243 25.09 16.41 3.98
CA HIS A 243 25.74 15.24 3.39
C HIS A 243 25.74 14.06 4.36
N SER A 244 26.16 14.27 5.61
CA SER A 244 26.17 13.24 6.66
C SER A 244 24.77 12.69 6.94
N TYR A 245 23.77 13.57 7.13
CA TYR A 245 22.39 13.17 7.34
C TYR A 245 21.86 12.31 6.19
N ARG A 246 22.15 12.70 4.94
CA ARG A 246 21.76 11.94 3.76
C ARG A 246 22.42 10.56 3.73
N LEU A 247 23.71 10.45 4.05
CA LEU A 247 24.40 9.17 4.12
C LEU A 247 23.81 8.27 5.22
N THR A 248 23.53 8.81 6.41
CA THR A 248 22.89 8.07 7.50
C THR A 248 21.49 7.60 7.09
N ALA A 249 20.67 8.46 6.50
CA ALA A 249 19.34 8.09 6.02
C ALA A 249 19.41 6.99 4.93
N MET A 250 20.41 7.02 4.06
CA MET A 250 20.65 5.96 3.08
C MET A 250 21.07 4.64 3.73
N TYR A 251 21.91 4.70 4.77
CA TYR A 251 22.33 3.54 5.54
C TYR A 251 21.16 2.91 6.28
N GLU A 252 20.34 3.71 6.97
CA GLU A 252 19.13 3.26 7.65
C GLU A 252 18.13 2.64 6.66
N ALA A 253 17.94 3.26 5.50
CA ALA A 253 17.11 2.68 4.43
C ALA A 253 17.68 1.38 3.86
N ARG A 254 19.01 1.19 3.88
CA ARG A 254 19.65 -0.09 3.52
C ARG A 254 19.40 -1.15 4.60
N GLN A 255 19.55 -0.79 5.88
CA GLN A 255 19.28 -1.68 7.01
C GLN A 255 17.81 -2.11 7.07
N ALA A 256 16.88 -1.18 6.86
CA ALA A 256 15.45 -1.47 6.76
C ALA A 256 15.16 -2.48 5.64
N ARG A 257 15.77 -2.30 4.47
CA ARG A 257 15.64 -3.26 3.35
C ARG A 257 16.22 -4.63 3.68
N ALA A 258 17.37 -4.68 4.37
CA ALA A 258 17.97 -5.95 4.78
C ALA A 258 17.08 -6.71 5.79
N ARG A 259 16.45 -5.98 6.73
CA ARG A 259 15.46 -6.55 7.66
C ARG A 259 14.23 -7.06 6.94
N GLU A 260 13.65 -6.26 6.04
CA GLU A 260 12.50 -6.70 5.23
C GLU A 260 12.85 -7.96 4.40
N ALA A 261 14.04 -8.03 3.80
CA ALA A 261 14.49 -9.21 3.05
C ALA A 261 14.63 -10.45 3.94
N PHE A 262 15.15 -10.27 5.16
CA PHE A 262 15.19 -11.31 6.18
C PHE A 262 13.77 -11.78 6.55
N ASP A 263 12.84 -10.85 6.80
CA ASP A 263 11.46 -11.16 7.15
C ASP A 263 10.74 -11.93 6.04
N ILE A 264 10.98 -11.56 4.77
CA ILE A 264 10.44 -12.26 3.59
C ILE A 264 11.04 -13.67 3.49
N ALA A 265 12.34 -13.81 3.68
CA ALA A 265 13.02 -15.11 3.64
C ALA A 265 12.51 -16.04 4.77
N GLU A 266 12.33 -15.50 5.97
CA GLU A 266 11.76 -16.23 7.11
C GLU A 266 10.29 -16.59 6.89
N ALA A 267 9.48 -15.71 6.28
CA ALA A 267 8.11 -16.04 5.91
C ALA A 267 8.06 -17.20 4.89
N ALA A 268 8.86 -17.13 3.82
CA ALA A 268 8.95 -18.21 2.83
C ALA A 268 9.47 -19.52 3.45
N ARG A 269 10.36 -19.43 4.43
CA ARG A 269 10.88 -20.57 5.20
C ARG A 269 9.81 -21.22 6.08
N ASN A 270 9.00 -20.40 6.77
CA ASN A 270 7.87 -20.85 7.57
C ASN A 270 6.81 -21.55 6.71
N GLU A 271 6.54 -21.04 5.51
CA GLU A 271 5.64 -21.69 4.54
C GLU A 271 6.15 -23.07 4.11
N ARG A 272 7.46 -23.27 4.02
CA ARG A 272 8.08 -24.59 3.78
C ARG A 272 8.13 -25.50 5.01
N GLY A 273 7.77 -24.99 6.20
CA GLY A 273 7.79 -25.75 7.45
C GLY A 273 9.20 -26.06 7.99
N GLU A 274 10.20 -25.27 7.61
CA GLU A 274 11.57 -25.46 8.06
C GLU A 274 11.80 -24.88 9.48
N PRO A 275 12.59 -25.54 10.34
CA PRO A 275 12.82 -25.09 11.71
C PRO A 275 13.71 -23.84 11.80
N THR A 276 13.34 -22.86 12.63
CA THR A 276 14.13 -21.64 12.88
C THR A 276 14.85 -21.70 14.24
N LEU A 277 15.80 -20.79 14.47
CA LEU A 277 16.56 -20.74 15.73
C LEU A 277 15.65 -20.43 16.94
N THR A 278 14.57 -19.69 16.72
CA THR A 278 13.55 -19.32 17.71
C THR A 278 12.34 -20.24 17.71
N ASN A 279 12.09 -20.98 16.63
CA ASN A 279 11.05 -22.01 16.52
C ASN A 279 11.60 -23.28 15.86
N PRO A 280 12.33 -24.13 16.61
CA PRO A 280 12.97 -25.33 16.06
C PRO A 280 11.98 -26.45 15.69
N TYR A 281 10.68 -26.28 16.00
CA TYR A 281 9.63 -27.27 15.71
C TYR A 281 8.35 -26.58 15.19
N PRO A 282 8.31 -26.15 13.91
CA PRO A 282 7.21 -25.35 13.36
C PRO A 282 5.93 -26.15 13.07
N ALA A 283 6.02 -27.47 12.98
CA ALA A 283 4.84 -28.34 13.00
C ALA A 283 4.38 -28.57 14.45
N PRO A 284 3.07 -28.71 14.73
CA PRO A 284 2.58 -29.12 16.03
C PRO A 284 2.94 -30.59 16.26
N ARG A 285 4.22 -30.88 16.50
CA ARG A 285 4.57 -32.04 17.31
C ARG A 285 4.01 -31.69 18.68
N THR A 286 2.88 -32.30 19.02
CA THR A 286 2.49 -32.49 20.41
C THR A 286 3.71 -33.07 21.10
N VAL A 287 4.48 -32.22 21.77
CA VAL A 287 5.52 -32.67 22.68
C VAL A 287 4.76 -33.48 23.70
N HIS A 288 4.85 -34.81 23.59
CA HIS A 288 4.26 -35.70 24.55
C HIS A 288 5.11 -35.53 25.80
N LEU A 289 4.72 -34.54 26.61
CA LEU A 289 5.28 -34.40 27.94
C LEU A 289 5.05 -35.74 28.64
N PRO A 290 6.08 -36.34 29.26
CA PRO A 290 5.88 -37.55 30.03
C PRO A 290 4.82 -37.28 31.09
N ALA A 291 4.01 -38.29 31.39
CA ALA A 291 3.00 -38.16 32.43
C ALA A 291 3.67 -37.71 33.75
N LEU A 292 2.97 -36.91 34.55
CA LEU A 292 3.57 -36.19 35.68
C LEU A 292 4.21 -37.13 36.72
N ASP A 293 3.76 -38.39 36.75
CA ASP A 293 4.27 -39.50 37.54
C ASP A 293 5.63 -40.04 37.06
N GLN A 294 5.98 -39.82 35.79
CA GLN A 294 7.26 -40.19 35.18
C GLN A 294 8.34 -39.10 35.35
N VAL A 295 7.97 -37.87 35.73
CA VAL A 295 8.92 -36.79 36.06
C VAL A 295 9.43 -37.01 37.49
N THR A 296 10.29 -38.01 37.68
CA THR A 296 10.96 -38.24 38.96
C THR A 296 12.23 -37.41 39.02
N GLY A 297 12.33 -36.46 39.94
CA GLY A 297 13.54 -35.65 40.13
C GLY A 297 13.32 -34.19 40.52
N TRP A 298 12.11 -33.66 40.38
CA TRP A 298 11.74 -32.42 41.07
C TRP A 298 11.38 -32.75 42.50
N SER A 299 12.30 -32.39 43.39
CA SER A 299 12.32 -32.59 44.84
C SER A 299 10.98 -32.98 45.45
N LYS A 300 10.81 -34.28 45.77
CA LYS A 300 10.09 -34.62 46.99
C LYS A 300 10.77 -33.85 48.11
N ALA A 301 10.04 -32.96 48.78
CA ALA A 301 10.55 -32.24 49.94
C ALA A 301 11.17 -33.26 50.90
N ASP A 302 12.46 -33.09 51.17
CA ASP A 302 13.20 -33.90 52.13
C ASP A 302 12.41 -33.95 53.45
N PRO A 303 12.01 -35.12 53.95
CA PRO A 303 11.18 -35.23 55.16
C PRO A 303 11.90 -34.69 56.41
N THR A 304 13.20 -34.40 56.34
CA THR A 304 13.98 -33.76 57.40
C THR A 304 14.01 -32.22 57.31
N LYS A 305 13.48 -31.62 56.24
CA LYS A 305 13.42 -30.15 56.10
C LYS A 305 12.31 -29.57 56.97
N VAL A 306 12.68 -28.68 57.88
CA VAL A 306 11.77 -27.93 58.77
C VAL A 306 10.63 -27.28 57.97
N ALA A 307 9.40 -27.59 58.39
CA ALA A 307 8.16 -27.08 57.80
C ALA A 307 8.17 -25.55 57.65
N HIS A 308 7.45 -25.07 56.64
CA HIS A 308 7.34 -23.66 56.28
C HIS A 308 6.78 -22.83 57.45
N ASP A 309 7.52 -21.83 57.93
CA ASP A 309 7.01 -20.83 58.87
C ASP A 309 6.43 -19.65 58.06
N PRO A 310 5.11 -19.42 58.09
CA PRO A 310 4.47 -18.33 57.35
C PRO A 310 4.86 -16.92 57.85
N SER A 311 5.52 -16.80 58.99
CA SER A 311 5.95 -15.51 59.55
C SER A 311 7.30 -15.01 59.03
N VAL A 312 8.02 -15.80 58.23
CA VAL A 312 9.35 -15.46 57.70
C VAL A 312 9.30 -15.31 56.18
N ALA A 313 9.55 -14.09 55.69
CA ALA A 313 9.53 -13.80 54.26
C ALA A 313 10.65 -14.55 53.50
N LEU A 314 10.27 -15.29 52.45
CA LEU A 314 11.19 -15.97 51.54
C LEU A 314 11.66 -15.01 50.45
N PHE A 315 12.96 -14.69 50.44
CA PHE A 315 13.62 -14.04 49.31
C PHE A 315 14.60 -15.02 48.66
N GLY A 316 14.32 -15.46 47.44
CA GLY A 316 15.30 -16.15 46.58
C GLY A 316 15.96 -17.41 47.16
N GLY A 317 15.28 -18.16 48.04
CA GLY A 317 15.74 -19.47 48.51
C GLY A 317 16.77 -19.49 49.65
N TRP A 318 17.14 -18.35 50.24
CA TRP A 318 18.06 -18.29 51.38
C TRP A 318 17.34 -17.86 52.67
N ARG A 319 17.52 -18.61 53.76
CA ARG A 319 16.99 -18.27 55.10
C ARG A 319 18.04 -17.45 55.86
N LEU A 320 17.78 -16.17 56.11
CA LEU A 320 18.61 -15.35 57.01
C LEU A 320 18.38 -15.81 58.46
N LYS A 321 19.39 -16.41 59.09
CA LYS A 321 19.36 -16.67 60.53
C LYS A 321 19.61 -15.36 61.26
N GLY A 322 18.58 -14.77 61.84
CA GLY A 322 18.73 -13.71 62.84
C GLY A 322 19.42 -14.27 64.07
N ARG A 323 20.60 -13.75 64.40
CA ARG A 323 21.07 -13.69 65.79
C ARG A 323 20.79 -12.29 66.30
N ILE A 324 20.35 -12.25 67.55
CA ILE A 324 20.10 -11.11 68.43
C ILE A 324 21.12 -9.98 68.22
#